data_AF-A0A1V3P8H4-F1
#
_entry.id   AF-A0A1V3P8H4-F1
#
_cell.length_a   1.000
_cell.length_b   1.000
_cell.length_c   1.000
_cell.angle_alpha   90.00
_cell.angle_beta   90.00
_cell.angle_gamma   90.00
#
_symmetry.space_group_name_H-M   'P 1'
#
loop_
_entity.id
_entity.type
_entity.pdbx_description
1 polymer ?
#
loop_
_entity_poly.entity_id
_entity_poly.type
_entity_poly.pdbx_seq_one_letter_code
_entity_poly.pdbx_strand_id
1 'polypeptide(L)'
;MPTPAMAQSAFDGTWKVDLSKVHAPKKPDVLLLQNGMYDCKTCAPAISIKADGTGQQVTGHPYFDMMAVKVVDDHTIQETDKKAGKVVATSTMTVAPDDKTATFEFTDSSNTNADPVTGKGTMMRVAKGPAGAHAISGSWRTTSYGNVSDNGLTFTYKVDGDSLSMTSPTGQSYSAKTDGTDAPYKGDPGTTSVSVKKLDKNTLQETDKRDGKVISIAKMTVAADGKTMTIAVNDKLRGTSMSLVAAKQ
;
A
#
# COMPACT_ATOMS: atom_id res chain seq x y z
N MET A 1 -11.26 -42.74 21.91
CA MET A 1 -10.02 -41.94 21.99
C MET A 1 -10.41 -40.50 21.74
N PRO A 2 -10.04 -39.54 22.59
CA PRO A 2 -10.24 -38.12 22.29
C PRO A 2 -9.33 -37.76 21.11
N THR A 3 -9.91 -37.22 20.03
CA THR A 3 -9.16 -36.65 18.92
C THR A 3 -8.30 -35.51 19.48
N PRO A 4 -6.97 -35.49 19.29
CA PRO A 4 -6.18 -34.33 19.67
C PRO A 4 -6.71 -33.14 18.89
N ALA A 5 -7.25 -32.14 19.58
CA ALA A 5 -7.55 -30.86 18.99
C ALA A 5 -6.23 -30.31 18.45
N MET A 6 -6.05 -30.31 17.12
CA MET A 6 -4.93 -29.58 16.54
C MET A 6 -5.06 -28.14 17.01
N ALA A 7 -4.04 -27.64 17.71
CA ALA A 7 -4.01 -26.25 18.09
C ALA A 7 -4.11 -25.43 16.80
N GLN A 8 -5.20 -24.68 16.67
CA GLN A 8 -5.45 -23.80 15.54
C GLN A 8 -4.23 -22.89 15.35
N SER A 9 -3.80 -22.68 14.10
CA SER A 9 -2.59 -21.91 13.83
C SER A 9 -2.73 -20.51 14.43
N ALA A 10 -1.64 -19.95 14.96
CA ALA A 10 -1.65 -18.58 15.48
C ALA A 10 -2.13 -17.57 14.43
N PHE A 11 -1.91 -17.86 13.15
CA PHE A 11 -2.30 -17.04 12.01
C PHE A 11 -3.79 -17.15 11.64
N ASP A 12 -4.48 -18.23 11.97
CA ASP A 12 -5.87 -18.42 11.58
C ASP A 12 -6.78 -17.31 12.11
N GLY A 13 -7.65 -16.82 11.24
CA GLY A 13 -8.66 -15.82 11.56
C GLY A 13 -8.57 -14.57 10.69
N THR A 14 -9.49 -13.65 10.95
CA THR A 14 -9.51 -12.33 10.33
C THR A 14 -8.70 -11.36 11.17
N TRP A 15 -7.90 -10.55 10.50
CA TRP A 15 -7.02 -9.56 11.09
C TRP A 15 -7.40 -8.19 10.56
N LYS A 16 -7.36 -7.18 11.42
CA LYS A 16 -7.59 -5.78 11.07
C LYS A 16 -6.40 -4.93 11.47
N VAL A 17 -5.84 -4.17 10.55
CA VAL A 17 -4.73 -3.24 10.81
C VAL A 17 -5.18 -2.14 11.77
N ASP A 18 -4.37 -1.92 12.82
CA ASP A 18 -4.49 -0.79 13.74
C ASP A 18 -3.69 0.39 13.18
N LEU A 19 -4.40 1.38 12.60
CA LEU A 19 -3.80 2.56 12.00
C LEU A 19 -2.93 3.37 12.99
N SER A 20 -3.23 3.32 14.29
CA SER A 20 -2.43 4.02 15.31
C SER A 20 -1.05 3.40 15.52
N LYS A 21 -0.87 2.15 15.05
CA LYS A 21 0.37 1.37 15.16
C LYS A 21 1.08 1.20 13.81
N VAL A 22 0.73 2.02 12.82
CA VAL A 22 1.46 2.09 11.56
C VAL A 22 2.67 2.99 11.72
N HIS A 23 3.85 2.43 11.45
CA HIS A 23 5.11 3.15 11.34
C HIS A 23 5.47 3.26 9.85
N ALA A 24 5.06 4.37 9.25
CA ALA A 24 5.30 4.68 7.83
C ALA A 24 6.80 4.80 7.50
N PRO A 25 7.18 4.69 6.22
CA PRO A 25 8.56 4.83 5.78
C PRO A 25 9.24 6.11 6.27
N LYS A 26 10.52 5.99 6.66
CA LYS A 26 11.34 7.16 7.01
C LYS A 26 11.87 7.90 5.79
N LYS A 27 12.12 7.19 4.69
CA LYS A 27 12.54 7.77 3.41
C LYS A 27 11.36 8.57 2.85
N PRO A 28 11.52 9.87 2.58
CA PRO A 28 10.43 10.70 2.10
C PRO A 28 10.13 10.47 0.61
N ASP A 29 8.91 10.77 0.22
CA ASP A 29 8.57 10.99 -1.18
C ASP A 29 9.12 12.34 -1.66
N VAL A 30 9.47 12.44 -2.94
CA VAL A 30 10.01 13.67 -3.53
C VAL A 30 9.14 14.09 -4.71
N LEU A 31 8.41 15.17 -4.49
CA LEU A 31 7.49 15.77 -5.45
C LEU A 31 8.05 17.10 -5.96
N LEU A 32 7.85 17.38 -7.25
CA LEU A 32 8.14 18.69 -7.83
C LEU A 32 6.97 19.09 -8.71
N LEU A 33 6.41 20.26 -8.47
CA LEU A 33 5.50 20.90 -9.40
C LEU A 33 6.01 22.29 -9.73
N GLN A 34 6.54 22.43 -10.93
CA GLN A 34 7.17 23.65 -11.41
C GLN A 34 7.01 23.77 -12.91
N ASN A 35 6.78 24.98 -13.41
CA ASN A 35 6.63 25.26 -14.85
C ASN A 35 5.52 24.40 -15.50
N GLY A 36 4.44 24.12 -14.77
CA GLY A 36 3.31 23.31 -15.24
C GLY A 36 3.57 21.80 -15.33
N MET A 37 4.75 21.32 -14.92
CA MET A 37 5.09 19.89 -14.85
C MET A 37 5.00 19.40 -13.41
N TYR A 38 4.42 18.22 -13.21
CA TYR A 38 4.42 17.44 -11.99
C TYR A 38 5.37 16.25 -12.15
N ASP A 39 6.35 16.15 -11.27
CA ASP A 39 7.25 15.02 -11.14
C ASP A 39 7.08 14.34 -9.78
N CYS A 40 6.82 13.03 -9.81
CA CYS A 40 6.98 12.16 -8.64
C CYS A 40 8.23 11.31 -8.82
N LYS A 41 9.33 11.76 -8.20
CA LYS A 41 10.67 11.15 -8.39
C LYS A 41 10.85 9.84 -7.63
N THR A 42 10.04 9.62 -6.59
CA THR A 42 10.05 8.42 -5.75
C THR A 42 8.96 7.42 -6.11
N CYS A 43 8.07 7.77 -7.03
CA CYS A 43 7.12 6.84 -7.61
C CYS A 43 7.85 5.72 -8.37
N ALA A 44 7.21 4.56 -8.50
CA ALA A 44 7.77 3.39 -9.16
C ALA A 44 6.78 2.84 -10.21
N PRO A 45 6.98 3.15 -11.51
CA PRO A 45 8.03 4.01 -12.08
C PRO A 45 7.88 5.48 -11.70
N ALA A 46 8.96 6.26 -11.87
CA ALA A 46 8.91 7.70 -11.70
C ALA A 46 7.93 8.31 -12.71
N ILE A 47 7.19 9.33 -12.27
CA ILE A 47 6.17 10.00 -13.07
C ILE A 47 6.65 11.41 -13.41
N SER A 48 6.40 11.82 -14.66
CA SER A 48 6.57 13.19 -15.12
C SER A 48 5.47 13.51 -16.13
N ILE A 49 4.51 14.35 -15.74
CA ILE A 49 3.35 14.72 -16.56
C ILE A 49 3.00 16.21 -16.37
N LYS A 50 2.20 16.78 -17.26
CA LYS A 50 1.64 18.13 -17.05
C LYS A 50 0.62 18.13 -15.92
N ALA A 51 0.60 19.20 -15.14
CA ALA A 51 -0.35 19.44 -14.06
C ALA A 51 -1.57 20.30 -14.50
N ASP A 52 -2.06 20.08 -15.73
CA ASP A 52 -3.14 20.85 -16.36
C ASP A 52 -4.54 20.19 -16.25
N GLY A 53 -4.64 19.08 -15.53
CA GLY A 53 -5.86 18.29 -15.35
C GLY A 53 -6.22 17.39 -16.52
N THR A 54 -5.40 17.35 -17.58
CA THR A 54 -5.62 16.45 -18.72
C THR A 54 -4.99 15.08 -18.46
N GLY A 55 -5.71 14.02 -18.86
CA GLY A 55 -5.21 12.65 -18.77
C GLY A 55 -4.04 12.42 -19.72
N GLN A 56 -2.93 11.95 -19.18
CA GLN A 56 -1.71 11.65 -19.90
C GLN A 56 -1.34 10.18 -19.72
N GLN A 57 -0.83 9.56 -20.79
CA GLN A 57 -0.46 8.14 -20.78
C GLN A 57 0.67 7.89 -19.79
N VAL A 58 0.53 6.85 -18.96
CA VAL A 58 1.59 6.33 -18.11
C VAL A 58 1.92 4.91 -18.52
N THR A 59 3.20 4.61 -18.68
CA THR A 59 3.69 3.30 -19.10
C THR A 59 4.37 2.58 -17.96
N GLY A 60 4.15 1.27 -17.85
CA GLY A 60 4.84 0.40 -16.88
C GLY A 60 4.24 0.40 -15.47
N HIS A 61 3.22 1.22 -15.20
CA HIS A 61 2.47 1.14 -13.95
C HIS A 61 1.38 0.04 -14.04
N PRO A 62 1.31 -0.89 -13.09
CA PRO A 62 0.36 -2.01 -13.17
C PRO A 62 -1.08 -1.55 -12.90
N TYR A 63 -1.28 -0.61 -11.98
CA TYR A 63 -2.59 -0.24 -11.47
C TYR A 63 -3.33 0.78 -12.35
N PHE A 64 -2.62 1.57 -13.15
CA PHE A 64 -3.20 2.57 -14.04
C PHE A 64 -2.35 2.72 -15.31
N ASP A 65 -2.98 3.18 -16.39
CA ASP A 65 -2.33 3.47 -17.68
C ASP A 65 -2.48 4.94 -18.12
N MET A 66 -3.23 5.72 -17.35
CA MET A 66 -3.40 7.15 -17.56
C MET A 66 -3.53 7.86 -16.21
N MET A 67 -2.90 9.02 -16.11
CA MET A 67 -2.89 9.86 -14.92
C MET A 67 -3.19 11.31 -15.31
N ALA A 68 -3.97 12.01 -14.50
CA ALA A 68 -4.19 13.44 -14.63
C ALA A 68 -3.87 14.09 -13.27
N VAL A 69 -3.04 15.13 -13.29
CA VAL A 69 -2.82 16.00 -12.12
C VAL A 69 -3.36 17.38 -12.47
N LYS A 70 -4.19 17.94 -11.58
CA LYS A 70 -4.79 19.26 -11.71
C LYS A 70 -4.36 20.12 -10.53
N VAL A 71 -3.78 21.29 -10.82
CA VAL A 71 -3.61 22.34 -9.81
C VAL A 71 -4.99 22.94 -9.49
N VAL A 72 -5.38 22.93 -8.22
CA VAL A 72 -6.63 23.51 -7.74
C VAL A 72 -6.40 24.95 -7.30
N ASP A 73 -5.37 25.17 -6.50
CA ASP A 73 -4.87 26.44 -5.99
C ASP A 73 -3.39 26.27 -5.60
N ASP A 74 -2.73 27.33 -5.12
CA ASP A 74 -1.29 27.34 -4.80
C ASP A 74 -0.84 26.31 -3.75
N HIS A 75 -1.78 25.69 -3.03
CA HIS A 75 -1.55 24.72 -1.97
C HIS A 75 -2.13 23.33 -2.26
N THR A 76 -2.93 23.17 -3.30
CA THR A 76 -3.76 21.98 -3.50
C THR A 76 -3.65 21.43 -4.92
N ILE A 77 -3.47 20.11 -5.02
CA ILE A 77 -3.60 19.37 -6.27
C ILE A 77 -4.64 18.27 -6.14
N GLN A 78 -5.22 17.91 -7.29
CA GLN A 78 -6.04 16.71 -7.45
C GLN A 78 -5.41 15.79 -8.47
N GLU A 79 -5.42 14.50 -8.15
CA GLU A 79 -4.93 13.42 -8.99
C GLU A 79 -6.09 12.50 -9.36
N THR A 80 -6.09 12.02 -10.60
CA THR A 80 -7.05 11.02 -11.09
C THR A 80 -6.33 10.01 -11.95
N ASP A 81 -6.41 8.75 -11.54
CA ASP A 81 -5.83 7.62 -12.25
C ASP A 81 -6.90 6.82 -12.95
N LYS A 82 -6.56 6.35 -14.16
CA LYS A 82 -7.42 5.50 -14.97
C LYS A 82 -6.69 4.24 -15.40
N LYS A 83 -7.45 3.15 -15.47
CA LYS A 83 -7.05 1.90 -16.11
C LYS A 83 -8.07 1.55 -17.18
N ALA A 84 -7.63 1.33 -18.41
CA ALA A 84 -8.49 0.98 -19.54
C ALA A 84 -9.71 1.92 -19.66
N GLY A 85 -9.50 3.22 -19.46
CA GLY A 85 -10.52 4.27 -19.55
C GLY A 85 -11.43 4.43 -18.33
N LYS A 86 -11.36 3.55 -17.33
CA LYS A 86 -12.11 3.65 -16.07
C LYS A 86 -11.29 4.35 -14.99
N VAL A 87 -11.91 5.24 -14.22
CA VAL A 87 -11.27 5.82 -13.03
C VAL A 87 -11.08 4.72 -11.98
N VAL A 88 -9.85 4.55 -11.52
CA VAL A 88 -9.46 3.55 -10.51
C VAL A 88 -8.91 4.18 -9.24
N ALA A 89 -8.39 5.40 -9.31
CA ALA A 89 -8.03 6.13 -8.10
C ALA A 89 -8.25 7.63 -8.27
N THR A 90 -8.52 8.29 -7.15
CA THR A 90 -8.51 9.75 -7.04
C THR A 90 -7.84 10.13 -5.75
N SER A 91 -7.08 11.21 -5.75
CA SER A 91 -6.57 11.77 -4.51
C SER A 91 -6.55 13.30 -4.54
N THR A 92 -6.68 13.90 -3.36
CA THR A 92 -6.43 15.34 -3.16
C THR A 92 -5.27 15.46 -2.18
N MET A 93 -4.27 16.28 -2.49
CA MET A 93 -3.21 16.66 -1.56
C MET A 93 -3.26 18.17 -1.33
N THR A 94 -3.27 18.58 -0.06
CA THR A 94 -3.30 19.99 0.36
C THR A 94 -2.17 20.26 1.34
N VAL A 95 -1.34 21.27 1.04
CA VAL A 95 -0.27 21.76 1.90
C VAL A 95 -0.82 22.82 2.85
N ALA A 96 -0.58 22.67 4.15
CA ALA A 96 -1.01 23.65 5.13
C ALA A 96 -0.30 25.00 4.94
N PRO A 97 -0.92 26.13 5.35
CA PRO A 97 -0.30 27.46 5.25
C PRO A 97 1.04 27.61 5.98
N ASP A 98 1.31 26.74 6.97
CA ASP A 98 2.57 26.71 7.70
C ASP A 98 3.74 26.15 6.90
N ASP A 99 3.47 25.60 5.70
CA ASP A 99 4.42 24.98 4.80
C ASP A 99 5.21 23.81 5.45
N LYS A 100 4.69 23.24 6.54
CA LYS A 100 5.33 22.16 7.30
C LYS A 100 4.54 20.87 7.23
N THR A 101 3.23 20.95 7.04
CA THR A 101 2.36 19.79 6.99
C THR A 101 1.54 19.75 5.70
N ALA A 102 1.12 18.56 5.32
CA ALA A 102 0.15 18.35 4.26
C ALA A 102 -0.85 17.28 4.68
N THR A 103 -2.03 17.32 4.10
CA THR A 103 -3.04 16.27 4.20
C THR A 103 -3.27 15.67 2.82
N PHE A 104 -3.61 14.38 2.79
CA PHE A 104 -4.13 13.76 1.59
C PHE A 104 -5.40 12.97 1.92
N GLU A 105 -6.28 12.85 0.94
CA GLU A 105 -7.43 11.96 0.94
C GLU A 105 -7.47 11.19 -0.37
N PHE A 106 -7.98 9.97 -0.35
CA PHE A 106 -7.99 9.11 -1.53
C PHE A 106 -9.20 8.19 -1.60
N THR A 107 -9.48 7.77 -2.82
CA THR A 107 -10.33 6.63 -3.19
C THR A 107 -9.49 5.73 -4.10
N ASP A 108 -9.49 4.42 -3.89
CA ASP A 108 -8.82 3.43 -4.72
C ASP A 108 -9.73 2.22 -4.98
N SER A 109 -9.96 1.92 -6.24
CA SER A 109 -10.67 0.74 -6.76
C SER A 109 -9.78 -0.03 -7.76
N SER A 110 -8.47 0.02 -7.57
CA SER A 110 -7.49 -0.62 -8.46
C SER A 110 -7.50 -2.14 -8.35
N ASN A 111 -7.92 -2.69 -7.19
CA ASN A 111 -8.10 -4.12 -6.99
C ASN A 111 -9.44 -4.61 -7.56
N THR A 112 -9.58 -5.93 -7.73
CA THR A 112 -10.73 -6.50 -8.47
C THR A 112 -12.09 -6.28 -7.81
N ASN A 113 -13.03 -5.68 -8.55
CA ASN A 113 -14.50 -5.65 -8.35
C ASN A 113 -15.00 -5.58 -6.89
N ALA A 114 -14.33 -4.81 -6.05
CA ALA A 114 -14.75 -4.54 -4.68
C ALA A 114 -15.10 -3.06 -4.52
N ASP A 115 -15.81 -2.72 -3.43
CA ASP A 115 -16.03 -1.34 -3.05
C ASP A 115 -14.67 -0.61 -2.95
N PRO A 116 -14.59 0.67 -3.39
CA PRO A 116 -13.36 1.44 -3.28
C PRO A 116 -12.86 1.49 -1.83
N VAL A 117 -11.56 1.37 -1.65
CA VAL A 117 -10.91 1.74 -0.40
C VAL A 117 -10.84 3.26 -0.35
N THR A 118 -11.33 3.83 0.74
CA THR A 118 -11.22 5.27 1.00
C THR A 118 -10.29 5.49 2.17
N GLY A 119 -9.71 6.67 2.26
CA GLY A 119 -8.89 7.03 3.41
C GLY A 119 -8.32 8.43 3.33
N LYS A 120 -7.64 8.82 4.40
CA LYS A 120 -6.87 10.07 4.46
C LYS A 120 -5.60 9.89 5.29
N GLY A 121 -4.73 10.88 5.24
CA GLY A 121 -3.53 10.89 6.06
C GLY A 121 -2.92 12.27 6.19
N THR A 122 -1.87 12.32 7.00
CA THR A 122 -1.04 13.52 7.20
C THR A 122 0.39 13.24 6.79
N MET A 123 1.07 14.28 6.32
CA MET A 123 2.48 14.25 5.98
C MET A 123 3.18 15.41 6.67
N MET A 124 4.45 15.19 7.03
CA MET A 124 5.37 16.24 7.44
C MET A 124 6.39 16.50 6.34
N ARG A 125 6.67 17.77 6.10
CA ARG A 125 7.71 18.22 5.19
C ARG A 125 9.08 17.92 5.78
N VAL A 126 9.93 17.27 4.99
CA VAL A 126 11.35 17.02 5.28
C VAL A 126 12.23 18.09 4.62
N ALA A 127 11.91 18.47 3.40
CA ALA A 127 12.62 19.52 2.66
C ALA A 127 11.63 20.33 1.80
N LYS A 128 11.89 21.63 1.66
CA LYS A 128 11.14 22.49 0.74
C LYS A 128 11.52 22.21 -0.72
N GLY A 129 10.59 22.44 -1.62
CA GLY A 129 10.87 22.51 -3.05
C GLY A 129 11.75 23.71 -3.41
N PRO A 130 12.22 23.78 -4.68
CA PRO A 130 12.96 24.94 -5.16
C PRO A 130 12.10 26.22 -5.11
N ALA A 131 12.75 27.38 -5.02
CA ALA A 131 12.05 28.66 -5.00
C ALA A 131 11.19 28.85 -6.26
N GLY A 132 9.98 29.39 -6.09
CA GLY A 132 9.02 29.59 -7.17
C GLY A 132 8.29 28.33 -7.64
N ALA A 133 8.55 27.17 -7.03
CA ALA A 133 7.73 25.98 -7.26
C ALA A 133 6.43 26.03 -6.44
N HIS A 134 5.43 25.28 -6.89
CA HIS A 134 4.15 25.13 -6.21
C HIS A 134 4.33 24.48 -4.82
N ALA A 135 3.45 24.77 -3.86
CA ALA A 135 3.64 24.39 -2.45
C ALA A 135 3.77 22.87 -2.24
N ILE A 136 3.14 22.03 -3.08
CA ILE A 136 3.29 20.57 -3.00
C ILE A 136 4.72 20.09 -3.25
N SER A 137 5.57 20.93 -3.87
CA SER A 137 6.97 20.60 -4.17
C SER A 137 7.79 20.47 -2.90
N GLY A 138 8.60 19.43 -2.82
CA GLY A 138 9.47 19.15 -1.69
C GLY A 138 9.53 17.67 -1.37
N SER A 139 10.14 17.36 -0.23
CA SER A 139 10.24 16.01 0.30
C SER A 139 9.26 15.83 1.45
N TRP A 140 8.44 14.78 1.42
CA TRP A 140 7.35 14.56 2.36
C TRP A 140 7.42 13.18 3.00
N ARG A 141 7.12 13.10 4.29
CA ARG A 141 7.00 11.83 5.01
C ARG A 141 5.59 11.70 5.59
N THR A 142 4.88 10.65 5.21
CA THR A 142 3.59 10.30 5.84
C THR A 142 3.77 10.04 7.33
N THR A 143 2.93 10.67 8.15
CA THR A 143 2.97 10.58 9.62
C THR A 143 1.79 9.85 10.21
N SER A 144 0.65 9.85 9.53
CA SER A 144 -0.51 9.09 9.98
C SER A 144 -1.44 8.76 8.82
N TYR A 145 -2.22 7.72 9.03
CA TYR A 145 -3.41 7.39 8.25
C TYR A 145 -4.62 7.52 9.16
N GLY A 146 -5.75 7.92 8.59
CA GLY A 146 -7.02 8.07 9.28
C GLY A 146 -8.17 7.76 8.35
N ASN A 147 -9.29 7.33 8.94
CA ASN A 147 -10.53 7.04 8.23
C ASN A 147 -10.35 6.09 7.03
N VAL A 148 -9.38 5.17 7.09
CA VAL A 148 -9.26 4.14 6.05
C VAL A 148 -10.42 3.16 6.20
N SER A 149 -11.14 2.88 5.13
CA SER A 149 -12.29 1.99 5.15
C SER A 149 -11.90 0.55 5.51
N ASP A 150 -12.79 -0.15 6.23
CA ASP A 150 -12.51 -1.46 6.82
C ASP A 150 -12.12 -2.54 5.80
N ASN A 151 -12.68 -2.48 4.57
CA ASN A 151 -12.33 -3.36 3.46
C ASN A 151 -10.84 -3.25 3.07
N GLY A 152 -10.20 -2.08 3.26
CA GLY A 152 -8.78 -1.88 3.01
C GLY A 152 -7.86 -2.20 4.18
N LEU A 153 -8.42 -2.53 5.35
CA LEU A 153 -7.65 -2.82 6.58
C LEU A 153 -7.72 -4.28 7.01
N THR A 154 -8.52 -5.10 6.34
CA THR A 154 -8.83 -6.45 6.78
C THR A 154 -8.34 -7.51 5.80
N PHE A 155 -7.85 -8.61 6.36
CA PHE A 155 -7.46 -9.81 5.63
C PHE A 155 -7.71 -11.03 6.50
N THR A 156 -7.97 -12.17 5.88
CA THR A 156 -8.27 -13.42 6.57
C THR A 156 -7.26 -14.48 6.16
N TYR A 157 -6.70 -15.15 7.16
CA TYR A 157 -5.83 -16.30 6.97
C TYR A 157 -6.54 -17.59 7.39
N LYS A 158 -6.30 -18.65 6.61
CA LYS A 158 -6.65 -20.02 6.94
C LYS A 158 -5.45 -20.93 6.68
N VAL A 159 -5.09 -21.72 7.68
CA VAL A 159 -4.00 -22.70 7.65
C VAL A 159 -4.60 -24.09 7.59
N ASP A 160 -4.09 -24.90 6.67
CA ASP A 160 -4.43 -26.31 6.52
C ASP A 160 -3.14 -27.10 6.26
N GLY A 161 -2.68 -27.83 7.28
CA GLY A 161 -1.39 -28.51 7.24
C GLY A 161 -0.22 -27.56 7.00
N ASP A 162 0.44 -27.70 5.85
CA ASP A 162 1.56 -26.87 5.40
C ASP A 162 1.14 -25.72 4.48
N SER A 163 -0.16 -25.55 4.21
CA SER A 163 -0.72 -24.51 3.35
C SER A 163 -1.30 -23.34 4.14
N LEU A 164 -1.10 -22.12 3.63
CA LEU A 164 -1.73 -20.89 4.07
C LEU A 164 -2.57 -20.33 2.91
N SER A 165 -3.83 -20.03 3.18
CA SER A 165 -4.70 -19.27 2.27
C SER A 165 -4.98 -17.89 2.84
N MET A 166 -4.97 -16.88 1.97
CA MET A 166 -5.27 -15.49 2.30
C MET A 166 -6.40 -14.98 1.42
N THR A 167 -7.30 -14.20 2.00
CA THR A 167 -8.30 -13.41 1.27
C THR A 167 -8.45 -12.01 1.87
N SER A 168 -8.70 -11.01 1.04
CA SER A 168 -9.11 -9.67 1.48
C SER A 168 -10.50 -9.31 0.93
N PRO A 169 -11.25 -8.38 1.57
CA PRO A 169 -12.51 -7.89 1.02
C PRO A 169 -12.37 -7.15 -0.31
N THR A 170 -11.16 -6.69 -0.63
CA THR A 170 -10.83 -6.03 -1.91
C THR A 170 -10.54 -7.02 -3.05
N GLY A 171 -10.73 -8.32 -2.82
CA GLY A 171 -10.68 -9.37 -3.84
C GLY A 171 -9.31 -10.03 -4.02
N GLN A 172 -8.27 -9.59 -3.30
CA GLN A 172 -6.99 -10.28 -3.32
C GLN A 172 -7.10 -11.65 -2.66
N SER A 173 -6.41 -12.64 -3.22
CA SER A 173 -6.32 -13.96 -2.62
C SER A 173 -5.13 -14.78 -3.12
N TYR A 174 -4.71 -15.74 -2.29
CA TYR A 174 -3.80 -16.81 -2.68
C TYR A 174 -4.01 -18.05 -1.80
N SER A 175 -3.46 -19.18 -2.26
CA SER A 175 -3.23 -20.37 -1.44
C SER A 175 -1.81 -20.86 -1.73
N ALA A 176 -0.95 -20.86 -0.72
CA ALA A 176 0.47 -21.11 -0.86
C ALA A 176 0.96 -22.09 0.20
N LYS A 177 1.89 -22.97 -0.18
CA LYS A 177 2.65 -23.74 0.80
C LYS A 177 3.55 -22.82 1.61
N THR A 178 3.81 -23.20 2.85
CA THR A 178 4.68 -22.47 3.78
C THR A 178 6.15 -22.90 3.70
N ASP A 179 6.54 -23.60 2.62
CA ASP A 179 7.89 -24.10 2.35
C ASP A 179 8.77 -23.14 1.54
N GLY A 180 8.20 -22.02 1.08
CA GLY A 180 8.87 -21.01 0.25
C GLY A 180 8.73 -21.22 -1.26
N THR A 181 7.89 -22.17 -1.69
CA THR A 181 7.54 -22.32 -3.11
C THR A 181 6.60 -21.22 -3.58
N ASP A 182 6.67 -20.89 -4.88
CA ASP A 182 5.80 -19.88 -5.49
C ASP A 182 4.40 -20.43 -5.73
N ALA A 183 3.39 -19.59 -5.45
CA ALA A 183 1.99 -19.82 -5.74
C ALA A 183 1.38 -18.61 -6.47
N PRO A 184 0.34 -18.81 -7.29
CA PRO A 184 -0.35 -17.70 -7.96
C PRO A 184 -1.02 -16.77 -6.96
N TYR A 185 -0.89 -15.46 -7.21
CA TYR A 185 -1.62 -14.41 -6.51
C TYR A 185 -2.73 -13.90 -7.41
N LYS A 186 -3.93 -13.68 -6.86
CA LYS A 186 -5.12 -13.27 -7.62
C LYS A 186 -5.68 -11.97 -7.05
N GLY A 187 -6.38 -11.20 -7.89
CA GLY A 187 -7.13 -10.02 -7.48
C GLY A 187 -6.34 -8.72 -7.38
N ASP A 188 -5.02 -8.75 -7.63
CA ASP A 188 -4.11 -7.60 -7.59
C ASP A 188 -3.44 -7.39 -8.96
N PRO A 189 -3.61 -6.22 -9.61
CA PRO A 189 -2.93 -5.93 -10.88
C PRO A 189 -1.40 -5.91 -10.81
N GLY A 190 -0.85 -5.62 -9.63
CA GLY A 190 0.57 -5.44 -9.39
C GLY A 190 1.28 -6.64 -8.76
N THR A 191 0.57 -7.71 -8.41
CA THR A 191 1.19 -8.92 -7.81
C THR A 191 0.72 -10.17 -8.56
N THR A 192 1.66 -10.92 -9.12
CA THR A 192 1.36 -12.12 -9.93
C THR A 192 1.53 -13.42 -9.16
N SER A 193 2.45 -13.43 -8.18
CA SER A 193 2.75 -14.63 -7.41
C SER A 193 3.30 -14.27 -6.03
N VAL A 194 3.20 -15.22 -5.11
CA VAL A 194 3.67 -15.10 -3.73
C VAL A 194 4.37 -16.38 -3.30
N SER A 195 5.41 -16.26 -2.48
CA SER A 195 5.97 -17.39 -1.73
C SER A 195 5.86 -17.12 -0.24
N VAL A 196 5.42 -18.12 0.52
CA VAL A 196 5.34 -18.04 1.98
C VAL A 196 6.32 -19.04 2.59
N LYS A 197 7.17 -18.58 3.50
CA LYS A 197 8.12 -19.42 4.22
C LYS A 197 7.87 -19.35 5.72
N LYS A 198 7.65 -20.49 6.35
CA LYS A 198 7.60 -20.63 7.80
C LYS A 198 9.01 -20.46 8.38
N LEU A 199 9.18 -19.46 9.25
CA LEU A 199 10.45 -19.23 9.94
C LEU A 199 10.44 -19.87 11.33
N ASP A 200 9.30 -19.79 12.03
CA ASP A 200 9.03 -20.49 13.28
C ASP A 200 7.51 -20.70 13.47
N LYS A 201 7.07 -21.15 14.65
CA LYS A 201 5.65 -21.42 14.93
C LYS A 201 4.73 -20.19 14.85
N ASN A 202 5.26 -18.99 15.06
CA ASN A 202 4.54 -17.72 15.15
C ASN A 202 5.02 -16.70 14.11
N THR A 203 5.97 -17.07 13.25
CA THR A 203 6.57 -16.17 12.26
C THR A 203 6.55 -16.76 10.86
N LEU A 204 5.99 -16.00 9.93
CA LEU A 204 6.03 -16.26 8.49
C LEU A 204 6.80 -15.14 7.78
N GLN A 205 7.44 -15.49 6.68
CA GLN A 205 7.91 -14.53 5.68
C GLN A 205 7.10 -14.72 4.40
N GLU A 206 6.48 -13.64 3.93
CA GLU A 206 5.81 -13.57 2.65
C GLU A 206 6.68 -12.76 1.68
N THR A 207 6.69 -13.16 0.42
CA THR A 207 7.48 -12.52 -0.62
C THR A 207 6.63 -12.41 -1.87
N ASP A 208 6.22 -11.19 -2.18
CA ASP A 208 5.38 -10.86 -3.32
C ASP A 208 6.25 -10.60 -4.54
N LYS A 209 5.77 -11.08 -5.68
CA LYS A 209 6.46 -11.00 -6.95
C LYS A 209 5.53 -10.50 -8.04
N ARG A 210 6.12 -9.77 -8.98
CA ARG A 210 5.54 -9.39 -10.26
C ARG A 210 6.40 -9.95 -11.38
N ASP A 211 5.81 -10.80 -12.22
CA ASP A 211 6.49 -11.43 -13.35
C ASP A 211 7.81 -12.11 -12.92
N GLY A 212 7.77 -12.82 -11.78
CA GLY A 212 8.91 -13.51 -11.18
C GLY A 212 9.91 -12.62 -10.42
N LYS A 213 9.78 -11.29 -10.48
CA LYS A 213 10.66 -10.35 -9.76
C LYS A 213 10.09 -10.00 -8.39
N VAL A 214 10.92 -10.04 -7.36
CA VAL A 214 10.51 -9.66 -6.00
C VAL A 214 10.20 -8.16 -5.92
N ILE A 215 9.00 -7.83 -5.45
CA ILE A 215 8.53 -6.44 -5.28
C ILE A 215 8.35 -6.06 -3.81
N SER A 216 8.04 -7.03 -2.94
CA SER A 216 7.85 -6.81 -1.50
C SER A 216 8.28 -8.04 -0.71
N ILE A 217 8.77 -7.83 0.51
CA ILE A 217 8.99 -8.89 1.49
C ILE A 217 8.36 -8.46 2.80
N ALA A 218 7.43 -9.25 3.31
CA ALA A 218 6.79 -9.02 4.60
C ALA A 218 7.22 -10.10 5.61
N LYS A 219 7.61 -9.69 6.81
CA LYS A 219 7.79 -10.59 7.96
C LYS A 219 6.63 -10.38 8.92
N MET A 220 5.83 -11.43 9.10
CA MET A 220 4.66 -11.45 9.97
C MET A 220 4.95 -12.26 11.22
N THR A 221 4.80 -11.64 12.39
CA THR A 221 4.99 -12.32 13.69
C THR A 221 3.75 -12.15 14.55
N VAL A 222 3.09 -13.26 14.87
CA VAL A 222 1.94 -13.30 15.79
C VAL A 222 2.44 -13.37 17.23
N ALA A 223 1.94 -12.47 18.09
CA ALA A 223 2.26 -12.44 19.51
C ALA A 223 1.84 -13.76 20.21
N ALA A 224 2.46 -14.05 21.35
CA ALA A 224 2.22 -15.30 22.08
C ALA A 224 0.75 -15.48 22.53
N ASP A 225 0.03 -14.37 22.74
CA ASP A 225 -1.40 -14.36 23.07
C ASP A 225 -2.32 -14.63 21.87
N GLY A 226 -1.78 -14.67 20.65
CA GLY A 226 -2.54 -14.88 19.42
C GLY A 226 -3.45 -13.71 19.01
N LYS A 227 -3.38 -12.56 19.71
CA LYS A 227 -4.31 -11.43 19.52
C LYS A 227 -3.78 -10.36 18.58
N THR A 228 -2.46 -10.26 18.44
CA THR A 228 -1.83 -9.24 17.60
C THR A 228 -0.78 -9.85 16.68
N MET A 229 -0.64 -9.26 15.50
CA MET A 229 0.35 -9.61 14.50
C MET A 229 1.15 -8.36 14.14
N THR A 230 2.45 -8.39 14.33
CA THR A 230 3.36 -7.36 13.81
C THR A 230 3.77 -7.74 12.40
N ILE A 231 3.66 -6.80 11.47
CA ILE A 231 4.05 -6.99 10.06
C ILE A 231 5.11 -5.96 9.74
N ALA A 232 6.32 -6.41 9.39
CA ALA A 232 7.40 -5.56 8.90
C ALA A 232 7.55 -5.78 7.39
N VAL A 233 7.38 -4.71 6.61
CA VAL A 233 7.37 -4.74 5.14
C VAL A 233 8.62 -4.05 4.60
N ASN A 234 9.25 -4.67 3.61
CA ASN A 234 10.36 -4.12 2.84
C ASN A 234 9.92 -4.01 1.37
N ASP A 235 9.58 -2.80 0.95
CA ASP A 235 9.20 -2.46 -0.42
C ASP A 235 10.47 -2.35 -1.27
N LYS A 236 10.63 -3.31 -2.20
CA LYS A 236 11.78 -3.39 -3.10
C LYS A 236 11.69 -2.41 -4.27
N LEU A 237 10.48 -2.00 -4.65
CA LEU A 237 10.26 -1.05 -5.74
C LEU A 237 10.73 0.35 -5.35
N ARG A 238 10.44 0.78 -4.11
CA ARG A 238 10.80 2.12 -3.63
C ARG A 238 12.03 2.14 -2.72
N GLY A 239 12.52 0.97 -2.31
CA GLY A 239 13.64 0.85 -1.36
C GLY A 239 13.28 1.46 -0.01
N THR A 240 12.08 1.15 0.47
CA THR A 240 11.53 1.65 1.74
C THR A 240 11.17 0.48 2.66
N SER A 241 11.03 0.77 3.95
CA SER A 241 10.50 -0.18 4.92
C SER A 241 9.46 0.49 5.78
N MET A 242 8.45 -0.27 6.19
CA MET A 242 7.44 0.15 7.15
C MET A 242 7.09 -1.00 8.08
N SER A 243 6.37 -0.71 9.15
CA SER A 243 5.76 -1.75 9.97
C SER A 243 4.36 -1.36 10.41
N LEU A 244 3.52 -2.35 10.67
CA LEU A 244 2.18 -2.16 11.20
C LEU A 244 1.84 -3.28 12.19
N VAL A 245 0.78 -3.06 12.96
CA VAL A 245 0.21 -4.09 13.84
C VAL A 245 -1.22 -4.34 13.40
N ALA A 246 -1.61 -5.60 13.27
CA ALA A 246 -2.98 -6.02 13.07
C ALA A 246 -3.51 -6.73 14.33
N ALA A 247 -4.77 -6.48 14.66
CA ALA A 247 -5.49 -7.15 15.73
C ALA A 247 -6.40 -8.24 15.16
N LYS A 248 -6.41 -9.41 15.79
CA LYS A 248 -7.36 -10.48 15.45
C LYS A 248 -8.79 -10.02 15.79
N GLN A 249 -9.73 -10.27 14.88
CA GLN A 249 -11.14 -9.91 15.02
C GLN A 249 -11.94 -11.03 15.69
#